data_AF-A0A225E3N9-F1
#
_entry.id   AF-A0A225E3N9-F1
#
_cell.length_a   1.000
_cell.length_b   1.000
_cell.length_c   1.000
_cell.angle_alpha   90.00
_cell.angle_beta   90.00
_cell.angle_gamma   90.00
#
_symmetry.space_group_name_H-M   'P 1'
#
loop_
_entity.id
_entity.type
_entity.pdbx_description
1 polymer ?
#
loop_
_entity_poly.entity_id
_entity_poly.type
_entity_poly.pdbx_seq_one_letter_code
_entity_poly.pdbx_strand_id
1 'polypeptide(L)' 'MAMKVRFYRELWDHPTTRCPAIYRNDVVEQEAYTVLFHPGEDLPGFNGCRLALGQIEPCERYLRVVYLDVAPDPAGM' A
#
# COMPACT_ATOMS: atom_id res chain seq x y z
N MET A 1 -17.53 -3.20 5.46
CA MET A 1 -16.80 -4.27 4.74
C MET A 1 -15.33 -4.14 5.08
N ALA A 2 -14.63 -5.25 5.33
CA ALA A 2 -13.20 -5.19 5.65
C ALA A 2 -12.38 -5.03 4.35
N MET A 3 -11.49 -4.03 4.32
CA MET A 3 -10.53 -3.86 3.23
C MET A 3 -9.49 -4.97 3.26
N LYS A 4 -9.28 -5.67 2.14
CA LYS A 4 -8.21 -6.66 1.96
C LYS A 4 -7.10 -6.05 1.11
N VAL A 5 -5.94 -5.80 1.70
CA VAL A 5 -4.77 -5.28 0.98
C VAL A 5 -3.81 -6.43 0.67
N ARG A 6 -3.21 -6.41 -0.52
CA ARG A 6 -2.08 -7.27 -0.89
C ARG A 6 -0.92 -6.39 -1.29
N PHE A 7 0.24 -6.61 -0.69
CA PHE A 7 1.47 -5.94 -1.08
C PHE A 7 2.18 -6.72 -2.17
N TYR A 8 2.48 -6.07 -3.29
CA TYR A 8 3.34 -6.66 -4.31
C TYR A 8 4.71 -6.96 -3.71
N ARG A 9 5.17 -8.19 -3.94
CA ARG A 9 6.46 -8.65 -3.46
C ARG A 9 7.50 -8.57 -4.56
N GLU A 10 8.67 -8.08 -4.21
CA GLU A 10 9.82 -7.99 -5.10
C GLU A 10 11.03 -8.71 -4.50
N LEU A 11 12.01 -9.03 -5.34
CA LEU A 11 13.26 -9.61 -4.90
C LEU A 11 14.11 -8.51 -4.27
N TRP A 12 14.33 -8.60 -2.97
CA TRP A 12 15.31 -7.80 -2.27
C TRP A 12 16.56 -8.66 -2.11
N ASP A 13 17.67 -8.28 -2.79
CA ASP A 13 19.09 -8.74 -2.69
C ASP A 13 19.43 -10.24 -2.51
N HIS A 14 18.42 -11.09 -2.35
CA HIS A 14 18.45 -12.50 -2.08
C HIS A 14 17.46 -13.16 -3.05
N PRO A 15 17.93 -13.93 -4.05
CA PRO A 15 17.12 -14.40 -5.16
C PRO A 15 15.97 -15.34 -4.77
N THR A 16 15.97 -15.84 -3.53
CA THR A 16 14.94 -16.75 -3.00
C THR A 16 13.90 -16.07 -2.11
N THR A 17 14.10 -14.82 -1.71
CA THR A 17 13.22 -14.16 -0.74
C THR A 17 12.49 -13.01 -1.42
N ARG A 18 11.17 -13.17 -1.57
CA ARG A 18 10.28 -12.10 -2.04
C ARG A 18 9.66 -11.41 -0.84
N CYS A 19 10.03 -10.16 -0.61
CA CYS A 19 9.46 -9.32 0.45
C CYS A 19 8.51 -8.27 -0.17
N PRO A 20 7.47 -7.84 0.55
CA PRO A 20 6.71 -6.63 0.19
C PRO A 20 7.63 -5.45 -0.15
N ALA A 21 7.40 -4.83 -1.32
CA ALA A 21 8.22 -3.71 -1.79
C ALA A 21 8.20 -2.49 -0.85
N ILE A 22 7.16 -2.38 -0.02
CA ILE A 22 7.02 -1.30 0.96
C ILE A 22 8.18 -1.28 1.97
N TYR A 23 8.76 -2.44 2.30
CA TYR A 23 9.85 -2.53 3.27
C TYR A 23 11.11 -1.81 2.78
N ARG A 24 11.34 -1.72 1.46
CA ARG A 24 12.42 -0.89 0.88
C ARG A 24 12.29 0.59 1.20
N ASN A 25 11.06 1.06 1.40
CA ASN A 25 10.76 2.46 1.62
C ASN A 25 10.73 2.81 3.11
N ASP A 26 11.19 1.90 3.98
CA ASP A 26 11.09 2.03 5.43
C ASP A 26 9.64 2.26 5.85
N VAL A 27 8.73 1.44 5.27
CA VAL A 27 7.30 1.48 5.54
C VAL A 27 6.85 0.09 5.96
N VAL A 28 6.15 0.00 7.10
CA VAL A 28 5.51 -1.24 7.54
C VAL A 28 4.05 -1.31 7.08
N GLU A 29 3.48 -2.52 7.04
CA GLU A 29 2.11 -2.72 6.54
C GLU A 29 1.08 -1.88 7.31
N GLN A 30 1.26 -1.71 8.63
CA GLN A 30 0.36 -0.94 9.49
C GLN A 30 0.26 0.54 9.07
N GLU A 31 1.37 1.14 8.66
CA GLU A 31 1.39 2.54 8.20
C GLU A 31 0.63 2.68 6.88
N ALA A 32 0.83 1.74 5.96
CA ALA A 32 0.08 1.70 4.71
C ALA A 32 -1.42 1.50 4.95
N TYR A 33 -1.80 0.63 5.90
CA TYR A 33 -3.20 0.46 6.30
C TYR A 33 -3.80 1.75 6.83
N THR A 34 -3.12 2.45 7.75
CA THR A 34 -3.60 3.72 8.31
C THR A 34 -3.92 4.73 7.21
N VAL A 35 -3.03 4.90 6.23
CA VAL A 35 -3.24 5.82 5.10
C VAL A 35 -4.37 5.36 4.18
N LEU A 36 -4.50 4.07 3.91
CA LEU A 36 -5.56 3.54 3.05
C LEU A 36 -6.94 3.59 3.70
N PHE A 37 -7.04 3.42 5.03
CA PHE A 37 -8.31 3.49 5.76
C PHE A 37 -8.77 4.93 6.02
N HIS A 38 -7.83 5.84 6.28
CA HIS A 38 -8.10 7.23 6.59
C HIS A 38 -7.20 8.16 5.76
N PRO A 39 -7.37 8.19 4.43
CA PRO A 39 -6.59 9.07 3.58
C PRO A 39 -6.97 10.53 3.87
N GLY A 40 -5.96 11.41 3.94
CA GLY A 40 -6.19 12.85 3.88
C GLY A 40 -6.62 13.26 2.47
N GLU A 41 -6.00 12.67 1.45
CA GLU A 41 -6.41 12.79 0.05
C GLU A 41 -6.40 11.41 -0.62
N ASP A 42 -7.36 11.17 -1.51
CA ASP A 42 -7.40 9.97 -2.36
C ASP A 42 -7.72 10.37 -3.80
N LEU A 43 -6.70 10.35 -4.64
CA LEU A 43 -6.69 10.94 -5.98
C LEU A 43 -6.58 9.88 -7.07
N PRO A 44 -7.16 10.12 -8.27
CA PRO A 44 -6.90 9.28 -9.43
C PRO A 44 -5.43 9.37 -9.84
N GLY A 45 -4.82 8.22 -10.14
CA GLY A 45 -3.48 8.11 -10.70
C GLY A 45 -3.47 7.73 -12.18
N PHE A 46 -2.29 7.41 -12.70
CA PHE A 46 -2.13 6.89 -14.07
C PHE A 46 -2.41 5.38 -14.13
N ASN A 47 -2.82 4.90 -15.30
CA ASN A 47 -3.01 3.48 -15.60
C ASN A 47 -3.99 2.74 -14.66
N GLY A 48 -5.04 3.44 -14.21
CA GLY A 48 -6.06 2.85 -13.32
C GLY A 48 -5.65 2.75 -11.85
N CYS A 49 -4.46 3.22 -11.48
CA CYS A 49 -4.05 3.35 -10.08
C CYS A 49 -4.75 4.51 -9.38
N ARG A 50 -4.72 4.48 -8.06
CA ARG A 50 -5.11 5.56 -7.15
C ARG A 50 -3.93 5.92 -6.25
N LEU A 51 -3.95 7.14 -5.71
CA LEU A 51 -2.97 7.63 -4.76
C LEU A 51 -3.66 8.10 -3.49
N ALA A 52 -3.40 7.42 -2.38
CA ALA A 52 -3.77 7.86 -1.05
C ALA A 52 -2.59 8.60 -0.41
N LEU A 53 -2.82 9.82 0.10
CA LEU A 53 -1.87 10.58 0.90
C LEU A 53 -2.41 10.68 2.32
N GLY A 54 -1.58 10.32 3.31
CA GLY A 54 -1.92 10.46 4.71
C GLY A 54 -0.69 10.72 5.57
N GLN A 55 -0.92 11.32 6.73
CA GLN A 55 0.10 11.53 7.74
C GLN A 55 0.16 10.32 8.67
N ILE A 56 1.37 9.85 8.95
CA ILE A 56 1.65 8.82 9.96
C ILE A 56 1.98 9.54 11.27
N GLU A 57 1.05 9.49 12.21
CA GLU A 57 1.25 9.97 13.57
C GLU A 57 2.00 8.93 14.43
N PRO A 58 2.80 9.34 15.42
CA PRO A 58 3.12 10.73 15.81
C PRO A 58 4.30 11.33 15.02
N CYS A 59 4.89 10.59 14.08
CA CYS A 59 6.19 10.90 13.49
C CYS A 59 6.20 12.11 12.52
N GLU A 60 5.09 12.84 12.37
CA GLU A 60 4.88 13.92 11.39
C GLU A 60 5.32 13.58 9.96
N ARG A 61 5.39 12.28 9.63
CA ARG A 61 5.82 11.78 8.34
C ARG A 61 4.59 11.61 7.45
N TYR A 62 4.68 12.08 6.20
CA TYR A 62 3.64 11.81 5.22
C TYR A 62 4.00 10.56 4.41
N LEU A 63 3.02 9.69 4.21
CA LEU A 63 3.12 8.50 3.38
C LEU A 63 2.15 8.60 2.20
N ARG A 64 2.69 8.42 1.00
CA ARG A 64 1.91 8.35 -0.24
C ARG A 64 1.85 6.91 -0.72
N VAL A 65 0.67 6.32 -0.69
CA VAL A 65 0.41 4.94 -1.11
C VAL A 65 -0.19 4.93 -2.51
N VAL A 66 0.49 4.28 -3.44
CA VAL A 66 -0.07 4.00 -4.78
C VAL A 66 -0.69 2.61 -4.76
N TYR A 67 -1.97 2.50 -5.13
CA TYR A 67 -2.69 1.24 -5.09
C TYR A 67 -3.62 1.06 -6.29
N LEU A 68 -4.01 -0.18 -6.55
CA LEU A 68 -5.07 -0.53 -7.50
C LEU A 68 -6.30 -0.91 -6.69
N ASP A 69 -7.42 -0.27 -6.98
CA ASP A 69 -8.72 -0.71 -6.47
C ASP A 69 -9.23 -1.84 -7.36
N VAL A 70 -9.05 -3.07 -6.90
CA VAL A 70 -9.49 -4.27 -7.61
C VAL A 70 -10.78 -4.77 -6.98
N ALA A 71 -11.78 -5.05 -7.82
CA ALA A 71 -12.97 -5.76 -7.37
C ALA A 71 -12.55 -7.04 -6.63
N PRO A 72 -13.24 -7.42 -5.54
CA PRO A 72 -12.90 -8.61 -4.79
C PRO A 72 -12.83 -9.81 -5.73
N ASP A 73 -11.68 -10.48 -5.72
CA ASP A 73 -11.47 -11.68 -6.52
C ASP A 73 -12.55 -12.72 -6.16
N PRO A 74 -13.43 -13.11 -7.11
CA PRO A 74 -14.46 -14.10 -6.84
C PRO A 74 -13.88 -15.49 -6.52
N ALA A 75 -12.59 -15.73 -6.79
CA ALA A 75 -11.93 -17.01 -6.61
C ALA A 75 -10.55 -16.84 -5.94
N GLY A 76 -10.51 -16.20 -4.76
CA GLY A 76 -9.30 -15.85 -4.00
C GLY A 76 -8.05 -16.73 -4.22
N MET A 77 -7.28 -16.40 -5.27
CA MET A 77 -5.97 -16.99 -5.58
C MET A 77 -4.84 -16.02 -5.20
#